data_AF-A0A1I7I0K0-F1
#
_entry.id   AF-A0A1I7I0K0-F1
#
_cell.length_a   1.000
_cell.length_b   1.000
_cell.length_c   1.000
_cell.angle_alpha   90.00
_cell.angle_beta   90.00
_cell.angle_gamma   90.00
#
_symmetry.space_group_name_H-M   'P 1'
#
loop_
_entity.id
_entity.type
_entity.pdbx_description
1 polymer ?
#
loop_
_entity_poly.entity_id
_entity_poly.type
_entity_poly.pdbx_seq_one_letter_code
_entity_poly.pdbx_strand_id
1 'polypeptide(L)'
;MSAIIIYLIVLVLLLAAELFYFRIADRFNIIVKPNERSSHNYITIRGGGVIWWVAALLYLLFNLSVTAGWFLAGITLIAGVSFVDDVKGLGQKMRLLFHLLAMSCAFYLAGVFGSYPWWAIVIGYVVFIGIVNAYNFMPKIPCFCNHIYSSLPDVLSLPLKVYGISRRSKTSR
;
A
#
# COMPACT_ATOMS: atom_id res chain seq x y z
N MET A 1 4.01 28.95 10.63
CA MET A 1 4.48 27.68 11.22
C MET A 1 5.74 27.27 10.47
N SER A 2 6.83 26.87 11.14
CA SER A 2 8.02 26.40 10.42
C SER A 2 7.73 25.07 9.72
N ALA A 3 8.35 24.83 8.55
CA ALA A 3 8.13 23.60 7.77
C ALA A 3 8.37 22.33 8.60
N ILE A 4 9.34 22.37 9.51
CA ILE A 4 9.66 21.29 10.46
C ILE A 4 8.45 20.94 11.33
N ILE A 5 7.73 21.93 11.85
CA ILE A 5 6.55 21.69 12.69
C ILE A 5 5.43 21.03 11.88
N ILE A 6 5.24 21.44 10.62
CA ILE A 6 4.25 20.83 9.73
C ILE A 6 4.59 19.35 9.47
N TYR A 7 5.86 19.03 9.18
CA TYR A 7 6.29 17.64 8.98
C TYR A 7 6.12 16.78 10.24
N LEU A 8 6.41 17.32 11.42
CA LEU A 8 6.16 16.62 12.69
C LEU A 8 4.67 16.35 12.92
N ILE A 9 3.80 17.32 12.62
CA ILE A 9 2.34 17.14 12.72
C ILE A 9 1.86 16.05 11.76
N VAL A 10 2.30 16.09 10.49
CA VAL A 10 1.93 15.08 9.49
C VAL A 10 2.42 13.70 9.91
N LEU A 11 3.64 13.58 10.43
CA LEU A 11 4.19 12.30 10.93
C LEU A 11 3.31 11.72 12.05
N VAL A 12 2.96 12.54 13.04
CA VAL A 12 2.11 12.11 14.17
C VAL A 12 0.73 11.69 13.69
N LEU A 13 0.13 12.44 12.76
CA LEU A 13 -1.18 12.09 12.18
C LEU A 13 -1.13 10.77 11.41
N LEU A 14 -0.09 10.53 10.61
CA LEU A 14 0.06 9.28 9.86
C LEU A 14 0.29 8.08 10.78
N LEU A 15 1.13 8.22 11.81
CA LEU A 15 1.33 7.18 12.82
C LEU A 15 0.03 6.87 13.58
N ALA A 16 -0.72 7.90 13.97
CA ALA A 16 -2.01 7.73 14.62
C ALA A 16 -3.03 7.02 13.70
N ALA A 17 -3.07 7.39 12.43
CA ALA A 17 -3.92 6.74 11.42
C ALA A 17 -3.54 5.27 11.20
N GLU A 18 -2.26 4.94 11.18
CA GLU A 18 -1.77 3.56 11.06
C GLU A 18 -2.19 2.69 12.25
N LEU A 19 -1.96 3.18 13.48
CA LEU A 19 -2.36 2.48 14.70
C LEU A 19 -3.88 2.29 14.79
N PHE A 20 -4.63 3.30 14.37
CA PHE A 20 -6.09 3.22 14.30
C PHE A 20 -6.54 2.20 13.25
N TYR A 21 -5.89 2.18 12.09
CA TYR A 21 -6.13 1.18 11.05
C TYR A 21 -5.88 -0.24 11.55
N PHE A 22 -4.80 -0.50 12.29
CA PHE A 22 -4.56 -1.84 12.86
C PHE A 22 -5.68 -2.30 13.79
N ARG A 23 -6.23 -1.41 14.62
CA ARG A 23 -7.39 -1.75 15.48
C ARG A 23 -8.65 -2.06 14.67
N ILE A 24 -8.88 -1.34 13.58
CA ILE A 24 -10.00 -1.58 12.68
C ILE A 24 -9.81 -2.90 11.93
N ALA A 25 -8.64 -3.11 11.34
CA ALA A 25 -8.34 -4.30 10.55
C ALA A 25 -8.46 -5.59 11.38
N ASP A 26 -8.09 -5.55 12.67
CA ASP A 26 -8.30 -6.63 13.63
C ASP A 26 -9.80 -6.91 13.86
N ARG A 27 -10.62 -5.85 14.01
CA ARG A 27 -12.08 -5.97 14.17
C ARG A 27 -12.77 -6.54 12.93
N PHE A 28 -12.29 -6.20 11.73
CA PHE A 28 -12.84 -6.69 10.46
C PHE A 28 -12.28 -8.04 10.01
N ASN A 29 -11.39 -8.67 10.79
CA ASN A 29 -10.88 -10.02 10.54
C ASN A 29 -10.31 -10.19 9.12
N ILE A 30 -9.68 -9.15 8.56
CA ILE A 30 -9.01 -9.19 7.25
C ILE A 30 -7.67 -9.92 7.43
N ILE A 31 -7.78 -11.22 7.70
CA ILE A 31 -6.69 -12.12 8.04
C ILE A 31 -6.26 -12.89 6.80
N VAL A 32 -4.97 -12.82 6.46
CA VAL A 32 -4.37 -13.77 5.53
C VAL A 32 -4.21 -15.10 6.25
N LYS A 33 -5.05 -16.07 5.91
CA LYS A 33 -4.77 -17.45 6.30
C LYS A 33 -3.52 -17.93 5.54
N PRO A 34 -2.49 -18.44 6.23
CA PRO A 34 -1.34 -19.04 5.55
C PRO A 34 -1.80 -20.25 4.73
N ASN A 35 -1.26 -20.39 3.52
CA ASN A 35 -1.54 -21.49 2.61
C ASN A 35 -0.31 -22.43 2.58
N GLU A 36 -0.46 -23.68 2.13
CA GLU A 36 0.59 -24.73 2.20
C GLU A 36 1.87 -24.41 1.38
N ARG A 37 1.90 -23.31 0.63
CA ARG A 37 3.08 -22.82 -0.12
C ARG A 37 3.88 -21.71 0.57
N SER A 38 3.45 -21.19 1.73
CA SER A 38 4.15 -20.12 2.44
C SER A 38 4.85 -20.64 3.68
N SER A 39 6.15 -20.38 3.85
CA SER A 39 6.92 -20.73 5.05
C SER A 39 6.70 -19.76 6.24
N HIS A 40 5.61 -18.99 6.22
CA HIS A 40 5.24 -18.07 7.29
C HIS A 40 4.07 -18.65 8.06
N ASN A 41 4.30 -18.96 9.34
CA ASN A 41 3.28 -19.41 10.29
C ASN A 41 2.51 -18.25 10.95
N TYR A 42 2.67 -17.03 10.46
CA TYR A 42 2.15 -15.81 11.09
C TYR A 42 1.07 -15.17 10.22
N ILE A 43 -0.04 -14.82 10.88
CA ILE A 43 -1.11 -14.03 10.29
C ILE A 43 -0.61 -12.58 10.13
N THR A 44 -0.58 -12.08 8.90
CA THR A 44 -0.30 -10.67 8.61
C THR A 44 -1.58 -9.93 8.26
N ILE A 45 -1.71 -8.69 8.72
CA ILE A 45 -2.81 -7.79 8.33
C ILE A 45 -2.62 -7.38 6.86
N ARG A 46 -3.66 -7.57 6.03
CA ARG A 46 -3.72 -7.07 4.64
C ARG A 46 -4.23 -5.63 4.60
N GLY A 47 -3.97 -4.90 3.52
CA GLY A 47 -4.54 -3.56 3.30
C GLY A 47 -3.79 -2.36 3.92
N GLY A 48 -2.51 -2.50 4.30
CA GLY A 48 -1.69 -1.38 4.81
C GLY A 48 -1.57 -0.17 3.85
N GLY A 49 -1.98 -0.30 2.59
CA GLY A 49 -2.03 0.78 1.61
C GLY A 49 -2.96 1.95 1.96
N VAL A 50 -3.84 1.79 2.96
CA VAL A 50 -4.73 2.87 3.45
C VAL A 50 -3.94 4.08 3.96
N ILE A 51 -2.73 3.88 4.49
CA ILE A 51 -1.90 4.99 4.97
C ILE A 51 -1.51 5.97 3.85
N TRP A 52 -1.26 5.47 2.64
CA TRP A 52 -0.94 6.30 1.48
C TRP A 52 -2.14 7.14 1.03
N TRP A 53 -3.35 6.59 1.15
CA TRP A 53 -4.56 7.34 0.88
C TRP A 53 -4.77 8.47 1.91
N VAL A 54 -4.57 8.19 3.20
CA VAL A 54 -4.62 9.22 4.26
C VAL A 54 -3.56 10.29 4.05
N ALA A 55 -2.34 9.92 3.64
CA ALA A 55 -1.28 10.87 3.32
C ALA A 55 -1.66 11.79 2.14
N ALA A 56 -2.24 11.23 1.08
CA ALA A 56 -2.73 12.02 -0.06
C ALA A 56 -3.89 12.96 0.34
N LEU A 57 -4.76 12.51 1.24
CA LEU A 57 -5.84 13.35 1.78
C LEU A 57 -5.28 14.51 2.59
N LEU A 58 -4.32 14.27 3.48
CA LEU A 58 -3.63 15.32 4.22
C LEU A 58 -2.94 16.31 3.27
N TYR A 59 -2.28 15.81 2.23
CA TYR A 59 -1.66 16.66 1.21
C TYR A 59 -2.67 17.61 0.56
N LEU A 60 -3.86 17.12 0.19
CA LEU A 60 -4.94 17.96 -0.34
C LEU A 60 -5.44 19.00 0.67
N LEU A 61 -5.59 18.62 1.94
CA LEU A 61 -6.06 19.53 2.99
C LEU A 61 -5.07 20.67 3.26
N PHE A 62 -3.77 20.39 3.22
CA PHE A 62 -2.72 21.41 3.39
C PHE A 62 -2.45 22.21 2.11
N ASN A 63 -2.74 21.66 0.93
CA ASN A 63 -2.46 22.28 -0.38
C ASN A 63 -3.70 22.23 -1.29
N LEU A 64 -4.72 23.02 -0.95
CA LEU A 64 -5.98 23.04 -1.68
C LEU A 64 -5.77 23.56 -3.11
N SER A 65 -5.67 22.64 -4.07
CA SER A 65 -5.35 22.94 -5.46
C SER A 65 -5.93 21.86 -6.38
N VAL A 66 -6.17 22.22 -7.64
CA VAL A 66 -6.63 21.27 -8.67
C VAL A 66 -5.63 20.13 -8.85
N THR A 67 -4.33 20.44 -8.78
CA THR A 67 -3.24 19.45 -8.82
C THR A 67 -3.31 18.46 -7.66
N ALA A 68 -3.56 18.92 -6.44
CA ALA A 68 -3.72 18.04 -5.29
C ALA A 68 -4.99 17.17 -5.40
N GLY A 69 -6.07 17.69 -6.01
CA GLY A 69 -7.30 16.93 -6.27
C GLY A 69 -7.06 15.75 -7.23
N TRP A 70 -6.37 16.00 -8.34
CA TRP A 70 -5.99 14.94 -9.29
C TRP A 70 -4.98 13.96 -8.70
N PHE A 71 -4.07 14.41 -7.83
CA PHE A 71 -3.16 13.53 -7.09
C PHE A 71 -3.94 12.59 -6.16
N LEU A 72 -4.89 13.11 -5.38
CA LEU A 72 -5.76 12.31 -4.53
C LEU A 72 -6.58 11.32 -5.36
N ALA A 73 -7.09 11.73 -6.52
CA ALA A 73 -7.85 10.85 -7.41
C ALA A 73 -7.01 9.66 -7.88
N GLY A 74 -5.77 9.89 -8.33
CA GLY A 74 -4.84 8.82 -8.73
C GLY A 74 -4.54 7.85 -7.60
N ILE A 75 -4.22 8.37 -6.41
CA ILE A 75 -3.97 7.54 -5.21
C ILE A 75 -5.22 6.77 -4.79
N THR A 76 -6.40 7.38 -4.87
CA THR A 76 -7.68 6.74 -4.54
C THR A 76 -7.97 5.56 -5.48
N LEU A 77 -7.67 5.69 -6.78
CA LEU A 77 -7.83 4.59 -7.73
C LEU A 77 -6.91 3.40 -7.39
N ILE A 78 -5.62 3.66 -7.14
CA ILE A 78 -4.63 2.59 -6.82
C ILE A 78 -4.95 1.94 -5.46
N ALA A 79 -5.17 2.76 -4.43
CA ALA A 79 -5.45 2.29 -3.08
C ALA A 79 -6.78 1.53 -3.03
N GLY A 80 -7.82 2.06 -3.68
CA GLY A 80 -9.13 1.42 -3.75
C GLY A 80 -9.09 0.07 -4.43
N VAL A 81 -8.42 -0.05 -5.57
CA VAL A 81 -8.29 -1.34 -6.28
C VAL A 81 -7.45 -2.33 -5.52
N SER A 82 -6.36 -1.90 -4.90
CA SER A 82 -5.54 -2.78 -4.05
C SER A 82 -6.34 -3.29 -2.85
N PHE A 83 -7.15 -2.42 -2.23
CA PHE A 83 -7.99 -2.80 -1.11
C PHE A 83 -9.10 -3.77 -1.52
N VAL A 84 -9.78 -3.53 -2.64
CA VAL A 84 -10.81 -4.45 -3.15
C VAL A 84 -10.20 -5.78 -3.57
N ASP A 85 -8.98 -5.79 -4.12
CA ASP A 85 -8.25 -7.01 -4.49
C ASP A 85 -7.94 -7.85 -3.24
N ASP A 86 -7.53 -7.18 -2.15
CA ASP A 86 -7.29 -7.82 -0.85
C ASP A 86 -8.55 -8.41 -0.20
N VAL A 87 -9.74 -7.82 -0.42
CA VAL A 87 -11.00 -8.28 0.21
C VAL A 87 -11.74 -9.32 -0.65
N LYS A 88 -11.86 -9.10 -1.97
CA LYS A 88 -12.72 -9.91 -2.85
C LYS A 88 -11.96 -10.71 -3.91
N GLY A 89 -10.67 -10.44 -4.11
CA GLY A 89 -9.91 -10.96 -5.24
C GLY A 89 -10.40 -10.37 -6.56
N LEU A 90 -9.66 -9.43 -7.13
CA LEU A 90 -9.99 -8.80 -8.40
C LEU A 90 -9.33 -9.54 -9.57
N GLY A 91 -10.07 -9.63 -10.68
CA GLY A 91 -9.49 -10.14 -11.93
C GLY A 91 -8.38 -9.22 -12.44
N GLN A 92 -7.33 -9.82 -13.03
CA GLN A 92 -6.16 -9.10 -13.54
C GLN A 92 -6.52 -7.97 -14.53
N LYS A 93 -7.57 -8.15 -15.34
CA LYS A 93 -8.08 -7.14 -16.28
C LYS A 93 -8.56 -5.87 -15.58
N MET A 94 -9.33 -6.03 -14.50
CA MET A 94 -9.82 -4.89 -13.72
C MET A 94 -8.67 -4.19 -13.01
N ARG A 95 -7.74 -4.97 -12.42
CA ARG A 95 -6.55 -4.40 -11.80
C ARG A 95 -5.74 -3.56 -12.79
N LEU A 96 -5.55 -4.04 -14.02
CA LEU A 96 -4.84 -3.29 -15.06
C LEU A 96 -5.55 -1.98 -15.43
N LEU A 97 -6.88 -2.03 -15.62
CA LEU A 97 -7.68 -0.86 -16.00
C LEU A 97 -7.50 0.30 -15.01
N PHE A 98 -7.62 0.02 -13.71
CA PHE A 98 -7.49 1.06 -12.70
C PHE A 98 -6.07 1.58 -12.53
N HIS A 99 -5.05 0.71 -12.69
CA HIS A 99 -3.67 1.17 -12.72
C HIS A 99 -3.42 2.11 -13.91
N LEU A 100 -3.95 1.80 -15.09
CA LEU A 100 -3.85 2.67 -16.27
C LEU A 100 -4.56 4.02 -16.03
N LEU A 101 -5.76 4.01 -15.44
CA LEU A 101 -6.48 5.25 -15.10
C LEU A 101 -5.69 6.11 -14.11
N ALA A 102 -5.13 5.50 -13.07
CA ALA A 102 -4.31 6.20 -12.10
C ALA A 102 -3.04 6.79 -12.73
N MET A 103 -2.40 6.04 -13.65
CA MET A 103 -1.24 6.53 -14.38
C MET A 103 -1.60 7.70 -15.31
N SER A 104 -2.78 7.67 -15.92
CA SER A 104 -3.29 8.79 -16.72
C SER A 104 -3.46 10.06 -15.87
N CYS A 105 -3.95 9.95 -14.63
CA CYS A 105 -4.00 11.08 -13.70
C CYS A 105 -2.60 11.63 -13.41
N ALA A 106 -1.60 10.76 -13.22
CA ALA A 106 -0.21 11.18 -13.00
C ALA A 106 0.41 11.85 -14.23
N PHE A 107 0.18 11.32 -15.43
CA PHE A 107 0.64 11.93 -16.69
C PHE A 107 -0.02 13.27 -16.99
N TYR A 108 -1.29 13.41 -16.62
CA TYR A 108 -1.99 14.69 -16.70
C TYR A 108 -1.36 15.71 -15.75
N LEU A 109 -1.11 15.33 -14.49
CA LEU A 109 -0.43 16.18 -13.51
C LEU A 109 0.96 16.63 -13.99
N ALA A 110 1.72 15.69 -14.55
CA ALA A 110 3.07 15.94 -15.02
C ALA A 110 3.13 16.71 -16.35
N GLY A 111 1.98 17.08 -16.93
CA GLY A 111 1.91 17.81 -18.19
C GLY A 111 2.49 17.04 -19.37
N VAL A 112 2.46 15.69 -19.31
CA VAL A 112 3.12 14.83 -20.31
C VAL A 112 2.39 14.89 -21.65
N PHE A 113 1.06 15.00 -21.61
CA PHE A 113 0.22 15.13 -22.80
C PHE A 113 0.49 16.47 -23.49
N GLY A 114 1.02 16.42 -24.72
CA GLY A 114 1.36 17.61 -25.51
C GLY A 114 2.82 18.07 -25.38
N SER A 115 3.50 17.72 -24.27
CA SER A 115 4.92 18.06 -24.08
C SER A 115 5.87 16.99 -24.61
N TYR A 116 5.42 15.73 -24.67
CA TYR A 116 6.21 14.60 -25.14
C TYR A 116 5.57 13.96 -26.39
N PRO A 117 6.36 13.33 -27.27
CA PRO A 117 5.82 12.61 -28.41
C PRO A 117 5.02 11.38 -27.96
N TRP A 118 3.98 11.03 -28.72
CA TRP A 118 3.02 9.98 -28.36
C TRP A 118 3.68 8.62 -28.05
N TRP A 119 4.78 8.28 -28.74
CA TRP A 119 5.51 7.02 -28.52
C TRP A 119 6.16 6.98 -27.13
N ALA A 120 6.63 8.11 -26.59
CA ALA A 120 7.22 8.18 -25.26
C ALA A 120 6.16 7.95 -24.18
N ILE A 121 4.95 8.45 -24.41
CA ILE A 121 3.79 8.24 -23.52
C ILE A 121 3.43 6.75 -23.48
N VAL A 122 3.39 6.09 -24.64
CA VAL A 122 3.13 4.64 -24.74
C VAL A 122 4.19 3.84 -23.99
N ILE A 123 5.48 4.16 -24.18
CA ILE A 123 6.57 3.50 -23.43
C ILE A 123 6.38 3.71 -21.92
N GLY A 124 6.01 4.92 -21.48
CA GLY A 124 5.75 5.22 -20.08
C GLY A 124 4.65 4.32 -19.48
N TYR A 125 3.55 4.10 -20.19
CA TYR A 125 2.52 3.16 -19.77
C TYR A 125 3.02 1.71 -19.70
N VAL A 126 3.76 1.26 -20.72
CA VAL A 126 4.31 -0.12 -20.76
C VAL A 126 5.26 -0.35 -19.58
N VAL A 127 6.17 0.59 -19.32
CA VAL A 127 7.10 0.53 -18.19
C VAL A 127 6.35 0.51 -16.87
N PHE A 128 5.37 1.38 -16.68
CA PHE A 128 4.55 1.41 -15.47
C PHE A 128 3.82 0.09 -15.22
N ILE A 129 3.17 -0.47 -16.25
CA ILE A 129 2.51 -1.78 -16.17
C ILE A 129 3.54 -2.86 -15.83
N GLY A 130 4.70 -2.84 -16.49
CA GLY A 130 5.79 -3.77 -16.23
C GLY A 130 6.23 -3.74 -14.78
N ILE A 131 6.41 -2.55 -14.19
CA ILE A 131 6.78 -2.37 -12.79
C ILE A 131 5.69 -2.89 -11.84
N VAL A 132 4.44 -2.48 -12.04
CA VAL A 132 3.31 -2.94 -11.19
C VAL A 132 3.16 -4.45 -11.26
N ASN A 133 3.33 -5.02 -12.45
CA ASN A 133 3.25 -6.46 -12.65
C ASN A 133 4.44 -7.19 -12.01
N ALA A 134 5.65 -6.63 -12.11
CA ALA A 134 6.85 -7.16 -11.48
C ALA A 134 6.71 -7.19 -9.95
N TYR A 135 6.20 -6.12 -9.31
CA TYR A 135 5.93 -6.13 -7.87
C TYR A 135 4.89 -7.17 -7.47
N ASN A 136 3.88 -7.42 -8.32
CA ASN A 136 2.86 -8.44 -8.07
C ASN A 136 3.37 -9.88 -8.26
N PHE A 137 4.29 -10.10 -9.21
CA PHE A 137 4.88 -11.41 -9.51
C PHE A 137 6.18 -11.69 -8.77
N MET A 138 6.78 -10.68 -8.13
CA MET A 138 7.97 -10.86 -7.32
C MET A 138 7.65 -11.86 -6.20
N PRO A 139 8.31 -13.02 -6.16
CA PRO A 139 8.06 -13.98 -5.10
C PRO A 139 8.40 -13.29 -3.78
N LYS A 140 7.48 -13.37 -2.81
CA LYS A 140 7.75 -13.03 -1.41
C LYS A 140 8.69 -14.11 -0.85
N ILE A 141 9.92 -14.18 -1.36
CA ILE A 141 10.88 -15.23 -0.99
C ILE A 141 11.23 -15.02 0.49
N PRO A 142 10.97 -16.01 1.36
CA PRO A 142 11.27 -15.94 2.78
C PRO A 142 12.77 -15.78 3.09
N CYS A 143 13.66 -16.05 2.12
CA CYS A 143 15.10 -16.05 2.28
C CYS A 143 15.66 -14.68 2.65
N PHE A 144 15.17 -13.58 2.04
CA PHE A 144 15.66 -12.24 2.36
C PHE A 144 15.20 -11.77 3.75
N CYS A 145 13.97 -12.14 4.13
CA CYS A 145 13.43 -11.87 5.46
C CYS A 145 14.13 -12.72 6.53
N ASN A 146 14.27 -14.04 6.34
CA ASN A 146 14.80 -14.94 7.38
C ASN A 146 16.25 -14.64 7.76
N HIS A 147 17.08 -14.16 6.83
CA HIS A 147 18.48 -13.81 7.13
C HIS A 147 18.59 -12.49 7.93
N ILE A 148 17.63 -11.57 7.75
CA ILE A 148 17.56 -10.33 8.54
C ILE A 148 16.89 -10.59 9.90
N TYR A 149 15.84 -11.41 9.95
CA TYR A 149 15.14 -11.77 11.21
C TYR A 149 15.96 -12.66 12.14
N SER A 150 16.94 -13.44 11.64
CA SER A 150 17.87 -14.20 12.50
C SER A 150 18.96 -13.32 13.12
N SER A 151 19.11 -12.08 12.66
CA SER A 151 20.23 -11.19 12.99
C SER A 151 19.83 -9.95 13.80
N LEU A 152 18.53 -9.65 13.91
CA LEU A 152 18.01 -8.64 14.83
C LEU A 152 17.40 -9.31 16.07
N PRO A 153 17.74 -8.90 17.30
CA PRO A 153 17.00 -9.32 18.48
C PRO A 153 15.52 -8.91 18.33
N ASP A 154 14.64 -9.73 18.88
CA ASP A 154 13.18 -9.65 18.97
C ASP A 154 12.60 -8.26 19.37
N VAL A 155 12.79 -7.24 18.54
CA VAL A 155 12.28 -5.88 18.81
C VAL A 155 11.00 -5.61 18.00
N LEU A 156 10.85 -6.22 16.81
CA LEU A 156 9.66 -6.04 15.96
C LEU A 156 8.49 -7.00 16.29
N SER A 157 8.73 -8.04 17.10
CA SER A 157 7.69 -8.95 17.60
C SER A 157 7.01 -8.46 18.88
N LEU A 158 7.59 -7.43 19.55
CA LEU A 158 7.06 -6.83 20.77
C LEU A 158 5.68 -6.15 20.62
N PRO A 159 5.39 -5.31 19.61
CA PRO A 159 4.09 -4.63 19.56
C PRO A 159 2.93 -5.63 19.39
N LEU A 160 3.07 -6.67 18.57
CA LEU A 160 2.01 -7.66 18.36
C LEU A 160 1.77 -8.58 19.58
N LYS A 161 2.80 -8.78 20.41
CA LYS A 161 2.70 -9.58 21.65
C LYS A 161 2.12 -8.76 22.81
N VAL A 162 2.47 -7.47 22.89
CA VAL A 162 1.93 -6.52 23.88
C VAL A 162 0.42 -6.28 23.69
N TYR A 163 -0.07 -6.32 22.44
CA TYR A 163 -1.50 -6.17 22.15
C TYR A 163 -2.31 -7.48 22.24
N GLY A 164 -1.70 -8.64 22.56
CA GLY A 164 -2.43 -9.91 22.65
C GLY A 164 -2.96 -10.45 21.31
N ILE A 165 -2.48 -9.92 20.18
CA ILE A 165 -3.00 -10.20 18.82
C ILE A 165 -2.36 -11.48 18.22
N SER A 166 -1.30 -12.01 18.81
CA SER A 166 -0.68 -13.26 18.38
C SER A 166 -1.53 -14.49 18.77
N ARG A 167 -2.61 -14.76 18.04
CA ARG A 167 -3.23 -16.09 18.07
C ARG A 167 -2.38 -17.06 17.26
N ARG A 168 -1.70 -17.97 17.95
CA ARG A 168 -1.13 -19.17 17.34
C ARG A 168 -2.25 -19.86 16.57
N SER A 169 -2.07 -20.04 15.26
CA SER A 169 -2.90 -20.94 14.47
C SER A 169 -2.92 -22.28 15.20
N LYS A 170 -4.05 -22.63 15.84
CA LYS A 170 -4.28 -23.99 16.30
C LYS A 170 -4.44 -24.82 15.05
N THR A 171 -3.36 -25.48 14.66
CA THR A 171 -3.42 -26.58 13.70
C THR A 171 -4.35 -27.62 14.30
N SER A 172 -5.56 -27.75 13.76
CA SER A 172 -6.42 -28.89 14.01
C SER A 172 -5.91 -30.05 13.15
N ARG A 173 -5.05 -30.87 13.72
CA ARG A 173 -4.95 -32.32 13.52
C ARG A 173 -4.03 -32.88 14.58
#